data_AF-A0A8H7G320-F1
#
_entry.id   AF-A0A8H7G320-F1
#
_cell.length_a   1.000
_cell.length_b   1.000
_cell.length_c   1.000
_cell.angle_alpha   90.00
_cell.angle_beta   90.00
_cell.angle_gamma   90.00
#
_symmetry.space_group_name_H-M   'P 1'
#
loop_
_entity.id
_entity.type
_entity.pdbx_description
1 polymer ?
#
loop_
_entity_poly.entity_id
_entity_poly.type
_entity_poly.pdbx_seq_one_letter_code
_entity_poly.pdbx_strand_id
1 'polypeptide(L)'
;MSATKPQAMNWASLAVLAAFLLPLLLEAKWPALRIERFTPRQLIYSGNFIPFLLAPWSWPGQASEVLTRLIEAVLLLRIPSTGIFQCYGLWIFIALARTLCGFLLTRSVGWAYPKLFNHYALYEVAGGLGPALVAYLGLTGARVWIDSLPRPCGRHAQEDRGSFVVFVVCALLCWISGAPWTYALSIVCMFGIAFIRSLLSRVGHTRYDHPLSLDAEKTQPQPTRLRAVFQTACLCLLIIPQPALLSSLLSSSPPFPFMPNSPYPHTPLLEIVILSHPRPNDNEAVSAPMIMTRPKTSTHKVHPSIPPPTSILYTTISSYLPFLASERESPARLSVFTHTKQHPAFKQAQSWLSPDSIPQHTNIPIEFFTDVDAHPDAHSNQYLHLAEALRWAHGRGHSRGVGNSGLPHDVAEWVMIVEDDFALCGKWGWGGIVNVMKELEAGRSVVDGKETLARWGGFVGTGGRQVLFTASSDISINDDSCF
;
A
#
# COMPACT_ATOMS: atom_id res chain seq x y z
N MET A 1 -23.32 12.86 -49.00
CA MET A 1 -22.50 13.09 -47.80
C MET A 1 -22.54 14.58 -47.49
N SER A 2 -23.23 14.98 -46.41
CA SER A 2 -23.21 16.37 -45.96
C SER A 2 -21.87 16.62 -45.27
N ALA A 3 -21.08 17.56 -45.79
CA ALA A 3 -19.86 18.00 -45.13
C ALA A 3 -20.24 18.63 -43.79
N THR A 4 -19.95 17.94 -42.69
CA THR A 4 -20.12 18.49 -41.35
C THR A 4 -19.25 19.74 -41.24
N LYS A 5 -19.87 20.92 -41.18
CA LYS A 5 -19.16 22.17 -40.91
C LYS A 5 -18.30 21.98 -39.65
N PRO A 6 -17.01 22.36 -39.67
CA PRO A 6 -16.19 22.32 -38.47
C PRO A 6 -16.90 23.15 -37.38
N GLN A 7 -17.27 22.50 -36.28
CA GLN A 7 -17.79 23.21 -35.12
C GLN A 7 -16.68 24.13 -34.63
N ALA A 8 -16.90 25.43 -34.71
CA ALA A 8 -16.00 26.42 -34.13
C ALA A 8 -15.80 26.07 -32.65
N MET A 9 -14.54 25.99 -32.22
CA MET A 9 -14.21 25.66 -30.84
C MET A 9 -14.83 26.73 -29.93
N ASN A 10 -15.74 26.31 -29.05
CA ASN A 10 -16.40 27.22 -28.12
C ASN A 10 -15.38 27.72 -27.09
N TRP A 11 -15.43 29.00 -26.72
CA TRP A 11 -14.64 29.60 -25.65
C TRP A 11 -14.72 28.80 -24.35
N ALA A 12 -15.85 28.16 -24.06
CA ALA A 12 -15.99 27.27 -22.92
C ALA A 12 -15.01 26.08 -22.97
N SER A 13 -14.85 25.44 -24.14
CA SER A 13 -13.92 24.32 -24.32
C SER A 13 -12.46 24.77 -24.17
N LEU A 14 -12.13 25.96 -24.67
CA LEU A 14 -10.82 26.59 -24.47
C LEU A 14 -10.53 26.89 -22.99
N ALA A 15 -11.52 27.45 -22.27
CA ALA A 15 -11.38 27.74 -20.85
C ALA A 15 -11.16 26.48 -20.01
N VAL A 16 -11.84 25.38 -20.36
CA VAL A 16 -11.67 24.07 -19.71
C VAL A 16 -10.28 23.50 -19.97
N LEU A 17 -9.83 23.54 -21.22
CA LEU A 17 -8.49 23.10 -21.59
C LEU A 17 -7.43 23.91 -20.83
N ALA A 18 -7.59 25.23 -20.79
CA ALA A 18 -6.70 26.11 -20.05
C ALA A 18 -6.73 25.80 -18.54
N ALA A 19 -7.91 25.61 -17.95
CA ALA A 19 -8.04 25.27 -16.52
C ALA A 19 -7.37 23.93 -16.16
N PHE A 20 -7.26 23.00 -17.11
CA PHE A 20 -6.62 21.70 -16.87
C PHE A 20 -5.11 21.71 -17.17
N LEU A 21 -4.69 22.42 -18.22
CA LEU A 21 -3.27 22.48 -18.63
C LEU A 21 -2.47 23.57 -17.92
N LEU A 22 -3.12 24.67 -17.50
CA LEU A 22 -2.43 25.77 -16.83
C LEU A 22 -1.78 25.33 -15.52
N PRO A 23 -2.42 24.56 -14.62
CA PRO A 23 -1.76 24.06 -13.41
C PRO A 23 -0.50 23.25 -13.74
N LEU A 24 -0.53 22.41 -14.77
CA LEU A 24 0.66 21.68 -15.22
C LEU A 24 1.79 22.64 -15.64
N LEU A 25 1.49 23.66 -16.44
CA LEU A 25 2.50 24.63 -16.87
C LEU A 25 3.03 25.47 -15.70
N LEU A 26 2.17 25.87 -14.76
CA LEU A 26 2.54 26.64 -13.58
C LEU A 26 3.42 25.82 -12.65
N GLU A 27 3.07 24.58 -12.34
CA GLU A 27 3.84 23.70 -11.45
C GLU A 27 5.17 23.26 -12.05
N ALA A 28 5.24 23.12 -13.39
CA ALA A 28 6.49 22.87 -14.10
C ALA A 28 7.49 24.03 -13.92
N LYS A 29 6.99 25.27 -13.95
CA LYS A 29 7.81 26.48 -13.81
C LYS A 29 8.06 26.86 -12.34
N TRP A 30 7.11 26.61 -11.46
CA TRP A 30 7.15 26.94 -10.03
C TRP A 30 6.83 25.72 -9.18
N PRO A 31 7.84 24.90 -8.84
CA PRO A 31 7.66 23.70 -8.03
C PRO A 31 7.04 23.94 -6.65
N ALA A 32 7.13 25.16 -6.12
CA ALA A 32 6.52 25.55 -4.85
C ALA A 32 4.97 25.57 -4.89
N LEU A 33 4.37 25.66 -6.09
CA LEU A 33 2.92 25.62 -6.28
C LEU A 33 2.38 24.20 -6.49
N ARG A 34 3.21 23.16 -6.35
CA ARG A 34 2.81 21.78 -6.60
C ARG A 34 1.67 21.36 -5.68
N ILE A 35 0.57 21.00 -6.30
CA ILE A 35 -0.58 20.40 -5.64
C ILE A 35 -0.24 18.92 -5.38
N GLU A 36 -0.31 18.53 -4.12
CA GLU A 36 -0.16 17.13 -3.74
C GLU A 36 -1.25 16.27 -4.35
N ARG A 37 -0.87 15.06 -4.73
CA ARG A 37 -1.79 14.04 -5.22
C ARG A 37 -2.59 13.45 -4.07
N PHE A 38 -3.77 12.92 -4.39
CA PHE A 38 -4.66 12.35 -3.40
C PHE A 38 -4.26 10.90 -3.06
N THR A 39 -4.24 10.62 -1.76
CA THR A 39 -4.20 9.28 -1.18
C THR A 39 -5.23 9.22 -0.06
N PRO A 40 -6.02 8.12 0.07
CA PRO A 40 -6.96 7.93 1.18
C PRO A 40 -6.38 8.20 2.58
N ARG A 41 -5.10 7.87 2.81
CA ARG A 41 -4.42 8.11 4.09
C ARG A 41 -4.39 9.58 4.51
N GLN A 42 -4.28 10.53 3.57
CA GLN A 42 -4.22 11.97 3.89
C GLN A 42 -5.54 12.43 4.51
N LEU A 43 -6.66 11.88 4.04
CA LEU A 43 -7.97 12.20 4.56
C LEU A 43 -8.25 11.51 5.91
N ILE A 44 -7.88 10.22 6.03
CA ILE A 44 -8.15 9.42 7.24
C ILE A 44 -7.28 9.84 8.42
N TYR A 45 -5.97 9.99 8.22
CA TYR A 45 -5.02 10.18 9.32
C TYR A 45 -4.55 11.62 9.47
N SER A 46 -4.35 12.32 8.36
CA SER A 46 -3.86 13.71 8.39
C SER A 46 -4.98 14.74 8.44
N GLY A 47 -6.24 14.34 8.18
CA GLY A 47 -7.37 15.27 8.05
C GLY A 47 -7.17 16.32 6.95
N ASN A 48 -6.27 16.09 5.99
CA ASN A 48 -5.93 17.05 4.96
C ASN A 48 -6.87 16.88 3.75
N PHE A 49 -7.80 17.81 3.60
CA PHE A 49 -8.79 17.81 2.51
C PHE A 49 -8.26 18.43 1.20
N ILE A 50 -7.13 19.15 1.23
CA ILE A 50 -6.65 19.89 0.05
C ILE A 50 -6.30 18.92 -1.11
N PRO A 51 -5.49 17.85 -0.90
CA PRO A 51 -5.20 16.89 -1.97
C PRO A 51 -6.47 16.22 -2.49
N PHE A 52 -7.44 15.94 -1.61
CA PHE A 52 -8.72 15.34 -2.00
C PHE A 52 -9.52 16.21 -2.98
N LEU A 53 -9.58 17.52 -2.75
CA LEU A 53 -10.29 18.48 -3.60
C LEU A 53 -9.52 18.81 -4.89
N LEU A 54 -8.20 18.97 -4.80
CA LEU A 54 -7.38 19.51 -5.89
C LEU A 54 -6.61 18.47 -6.70
N ALA A 55 -6.62 17.19 -6.29
CA ALA A 55 -5.94 16.12 -7.03
C ALA A 55 -6.25 16.01 -8.53
N PRO A 56 -7.44 16.36 -9.04
CA PRO A 56 -7.67 16.45 -10.48
C PRO A 56 -6.64 17.32 -11.22
N TRP A 57 -6.06 18.32 -10.56
CA TRP A 57 -5.05 19.23 -11.10
C TRP A 57 -3.63 18.98 -10.58
N SER A 58 -3.42 17.92 -9.79
CA SER A 58 -2.10 17.60 -9.23
C SER A 58 -1.05 17.24 -10.29
N TRP A 59 0.20 17.62 -10.02
CA TRP A 59 1.37 17.38 -10.86
C TRP A 59 1.57 15.88 -11.21
N PRO A 60 1.82 15.52 -12.49
CA PRO A 60 2.27 14.19 -12.90
C PRO A 60 3.68 13.88 -12.37
N GLY A 61 3.84 12.78 -11.63
CA GLY A 61 5.12 12.35 -11.04
C GLY A 61 6.01 11.64 -12.06
N GLN A 62 5.42 11.19 -13.16
CA GLN A 62 6.10 10.49 -14.25
C GLN A 62 5.66 11.05 -15.61
N ALA A 63 6.50 10.92 -16.63
CA ALA A 63 6.19 11.40 -17.99
C ALA A 63 4.97 10.69 -18.62
N SER A 64 4.77 9.41 -18.30
CA SER A 64 3.57 8.65 -18.67
C SER A 64 2.28 9.31 -18.15
N GLU A 65 2.32 9.86 -16.94
CA GLU A 65 1.16 10.53 -16.36
C GLU A 65 0.88 11.88 -17.04
N VAL A 66 1.90 12.59 -17.53
CA VAL A 66 1.71 13.78 -18.38
C VAL A 66 0.91 13.40 -19.62
N LEU A 67 1.26 12.30 -20.28
CA LEU A 67 0.51 11.78 -21.43
C LEU A 67 -0.94 11.46 -21.06
N THR A 68 -1.17 10.86 -19.89
CA THR A 68 -2.54 10.63 -19.38
C THR A 68 -3.30 11.95 -19.27
N ARG A 69 -2.70 13.02 -18.74
CA ARG A 69 -3.37 14.32 -18.61
C ARG A 69 -3.68 14.97 -19.95
N LEU A 70 -2.80 14.81 -20.94
CA LEU A 70 -3.06 15.26 -22.30
C LEU A 70 -4.22 14.49 -22.93
N ILE A 71 -4.28 13.17 -22.73
CA ILE A 71 -5.40 12.34 -23.19
C ILE A 71 -6.69 12.81 -22.49
N GLU A 72 -6.70 12.93 -21.16
CA GLU A 72 -7.85 13.42 -20.39
C GLU A 72 -8.35 14.79 -20.86
N ALA A 73 -7.44 15.72 -21.14
CA ALA A 73 -7.76 17.05 -21.67
C ALA A 73 -8.44 16.96 -23.05
N VAL A 74 -7.92 16.13 -23.95
CA VAL A 74 -8.55 15.84 -25.25
C VAL A 74 -9.91 15.18 -25.06
N LEU A 75 -10.04 14.29 -24.07
CA LEU A 75 -11.31 13.63 -23.78
C LEU A 75 -12.35 14.66 -23.30
N LEU A 76 -11.96 15.56 -22.40
CA LEU A 76 -12.80 16.62 -21.83
C LEU A 76 -13.29 17.62 -22.89
N LEU A 77 -12.47 17.94 -23.88
CA LEU A 77 -12.85 18.83 -24.99
C LEU A 77 -14.05 18.30 -25.80
N ARG A 78 -14.28 16.99 -25.79
CA ARG A 78 -15.42 16.35 -26.47
C ARG A 78 -16.66 16.24 -25.59
N ILE A 79 -16.56 16.50 -24.29
CA ILE A 79 -17.68 16.40 -23.36
C ILE A 79 -18.40 17.77 -23.31
N PRO A 80 -19.75 17.81 -23.23
CA PRO A 80 -20.47 19.06 -23.03
C PRO A 80 -19.99 19.76 -21.75
N SER A 81 -19.99 21.10 -21.73
CA SER A 81 -19.51 21.87 -20.57
C SER A 81 -20.19 21.50 -19.25
N THR A 82 -21.48 21.13 -19.29
CA THR A 82 -22.22 20.62 -18.13
C THR A 82 -21.73 19.27 -17.61
N GLY A 83 -21.15 18.44 -18.48
CA GLY A 83 -20.58 17.14 -18.12
C GLY A 83 -19.30 17.25 -17.29
N ILE A 84 -18.60 18.39 -17.34
CA ILE A 84 -17.36 18.62 -16.60
C ILE A 84 -17.62 18.70 -15.10
N PHE A 85 -18.64 19.46 -14.70
CA PHE A 85 -19.07 19.53 -13.30
C PHE A 85 -19.54 18.16 -12.80
N GLN A 86 -20.19 17.37 -13.66
CA GLN A 86 -20.58 15.99 -13.33
C GLN A 86 -19.35 15.09 -13.16
N CYS A 87 -18.32 15.22 -13.99
CA CYS A 87 -17.06 14.51 -13.82
C CYS A 87 -16.38 14.89 -12.49
N TYR A 88 -16.33 16.17 -12.13
CA TYR A 88 -15.77 16.57 -10.85
C TYR A 88 -16.59 16.03 -9.65
N GLY A 89 -17.93 16.07 -9.72
CA GLY A 89 -18.78 15.45 -8.69
C GLY A 89 -18.56 13.94 -8.58
N LEU A 90 -18.38 13.24 -9.71
CA LEU A 90 -18.03 11.83 -9.73
C LEU A 90 -16.64 11.58 -9.13
N TRP A 91 -15.64 12.44 -9.38
CA TRP A 91 -14.33 12.36 -8.74
C TRP A 91 -14.45 12.40 -7.22
N ILE A 92 -15.17 13.39 -6.68
CA ILE A 92 -15.39 13.53 -5.23
C ILE A 92 -16.05 12.28 -4.66
N PHE A 93 -17.09 11.76 -5.32
CA PHE A 93 -17.78 10.54 -4.91
C PHE A 93 -16.85 9.31 -4.92
N ILE A 94 -16.08 9.12 -5.99
CA ILE A 94 -15.12 8.01 -6.13
C ILE A 94 -14.03 8.11 -5.05
N ALA A 95 -13.48 9.30 -4.82
CA ALA A 95 -12.44 9.51 -3.81
C ALA A 95 -12.95 9.23 -2.38
N LEU A 96 -14.20 9.61 -2.07
CA LEU A 96 -14.84 9.27 -0.78
C LEU A 96 -15.09 7.77 -0.64
N ALA A 97 -15.66 7.13 -1.67
CA ALA A 97 -15.84 5.68 -1.69
C ALA A 97 -14.50 4.97 -1.51
N ARG A 98 -13.43 5.52 -2.09
CA ARG A 98 -12.08 4.96 -2.02
C ARG A 98 -11.51 5.06 -0.62
N THR A 99 -11.74 6.20 0.01
CA THR A 99 -11.38 6.44 1.40
C THR A 99 -12.09 5.47 2.33
N LEU A 100 -13.41 5.32 2.18
CA LEU A 100 -14.21 4.39 2.96
C LEU A 100 -13.74 2.95 2.76
N CYS A 101 -13.52 2.52 1.52
CA CYS A 101 -13.04 1.19 1.19
C CYS A 101 -11.65 0.92 1.81
N GLY A 102 -10.71 1.86 1.65
CA GLY A 102 -9.38 1.76 2.27
C GLY A 102 -9.45 1.69 3.79
N PHE A 103 -10.29 2.52 4.42
CA PHE A 103 -10.51 2.49 5.87
C PHE A 103 -11.05 1.14 6.34
N LEU A 104 -12.11 0.64 5.69
CA LEU A 104 -12.73 -0.63 6.02
C LEU A 104 -11.72 -1.77 5.84
N LEU A 105 -11.06 -1.89 4.68
CA LEU A 105 -10.11 -2.96 4.40
C LEU A 105 -8.92 -2.95 5.38
N THR A 106 -8.39 -1.78 5.72
CA THR A 106 -7.31 -1.64 6.70
C THR A 106 -7.74 -2.15 8.08
N ARG A 107 -8.97 -1.85 8.51
CA ARG A 107 -9.47 -2.22 9.84
C ARG A 107 -9.99 -3.67 9.91
N SER A 108 -10.74 -4.12 8.92
CA SER A 108 -11.45 -5.41 8.96
C SER A 108 -10.62 -6.58 8.43
N VAL A 109 -9.92 -6.38 7.31
CA VAL A 109 -9.16 -7.45 6.66
C VAL A 109 -7.75 -7.50 7.20
N GLY A 110 -7.19 -6.34 7.54
CA GLY A 110 -5.82 -6.24 7.99
C GLY A 110 -5.50 -7.05 9.26
N TRP A 111 -6.40 -7.04 10.23
CA TRP A 111 -6.22 -7.77 11.48
C TRP A 111 -6.49 -9.27 11.34
N ALA A 112 -7.44 -9.66 10.48
CA ALA A 112 -7.86 -11.06 10.34
C ALA A 112 -7.02 -11.86 9.34
N TYR A 113 -6.47 -11.20 8.30
CA TYR A 113 -5.67 -11.86 7.27
C TYR A 113 -4.58 -10.95 6.72
N PRO A 114 -3.40 -10.89 7.39
CA PRO A 114 -2.30 -9.97 7.05
C PRO A 114 -1.79 -10.08 5.61
N LYS A 115 -1.97 -11.24 4.94
CA LYS A 115 -1.62 -11.41 3.52
C LYS A 115 -2.48 -10.54 2.59
N LEU A 116 -3.69 -10.15 3.01
CA LEU A 116 -4.55 -9.19 2.30
C LEU A 116 -4.32 -7.73 2.76
N PHE A 117 -3.47 -7.49 3.78
CA PHE A 117 -3.06 -6.15 4.21
C PHE A 117 -2.28 -5.39 3.13
N ASN A 118 -1.71 -6.12 2.15
CA ASN A 118 -1.07 -5.56 0.95
C ASN A 118 -2.08 -4.95 -0.04
N HIS A 119 -3.11 -4.27 0.46
CA HIS A 119 -4.04 -3.53 -0.36
C HIS A 119 -3.43 -2.15 -0.66
N TYR A 120 -2.90 -2.00 -1.87
CA TYR A 120 -2.46 -0.71 -2.40
C TYR A 120 -3.57 0.35 -2.37
N ALA A 121 -4.83 -0.01 -2.13
CA ALA A 121 -5.96 0.91 -2.12
C ALA A 121 -5.77 2.14 -1.20
N LEU A 122 -5.10 2.01 -0.05
CA LEU A 122 -4.87 3.13 0.88
C LEU A 122 -3.72 4.07 0.45
N TYR A 123 -2.71 3.50 -0.22
CA TYR A 123 -1.45 4.18 -0.55
C TYR A 123 -1.33 4.56 -2.02
N GLU A 124 -2.13 3.97 -2.90
CA GLU A 124 -2.14 4.24 -4.33
C GLU A 124 -2.39 5.73 -4.53
N VAL A 125 -1.55 6.36 -5.32
CA VAL A 125 -1.66 7.79 -5.53
C VAL A 125 -2.61 8.01 -6.70
N ALA A 126 -3.58 8.91 -6.53
CA ALA A 126 -4.49 9.29 -7.60
C ALA A 126 -4.45 10.79 -7.86
N GLY A 127 -4.49 11.13 -9.13
CA GLY A 127 -4.70 12.47 -9.63
C GLY A 127 -5.44 12.40 -10.97
N GLY A 128 -5.88 13.56 -11.44
CA GLY A 128 -6.56 13.66 -12.73
C GLY A 128 -8.03 13.33 -12.66
N LEU A 129 -8.68 13.50 -13.81
CA LEU A 129 -10.10 13.23 -13.96
C LEU A 129 -10.35 11.88 -14.62
N GLY A 130 -9.32 11.13 -15.01
CA GLY A 130 -9.42 9.86 -15.72
C GLY A 130 -10.41 8.86 -15.09
N PRO A 131 -10.35 8.56 -13.78
CA PRO A 131 -11.33 7.67 -13.14
C PRO A 131 -12.76 8.20 -13.26
N ALA A 132 -12.98 9.50 -13.05
CA ALA A 132 -14.30 10.10 -13.15
C ALA A 132 -14.82 10.17 -14.59
N LEU A 133 -13.93 10.40 -15.57
CA LEU A 133 -14.22 10.36 -17.00
C LEU A 133 -14.68 8.97 -17.43
N VAL A 134 -14.02 7.92 -16.96
CA VAL A 134 -14.43 6.53 -17.23
C VAL A 134 -15.82 6.25 -16.66
N ALA A 135 -16.08 6.66 -15.42
CA ALA A 135 -17.41 6.52 -14.82
C ALA A 135 -18.47 7.31 -15.61
N TYR A 136 -18.15 8.55 -15.99
CA TYR A 136 -19.04 9.40 -16.77
C TYR A 136 -19.38 8.79 -18.14
N LEU A 137 -18.36 8.32 -18.87
CA LEU A 137 -18.55 7.66 -20.17
C LEU A 137 -19.37 6.38 -20.03
N GLY A 138 -19.12 5.59 -18.98
CA GLY A 138 -19.91 4.38 -18.67
C GLY A 138 -21.38 4.71 -18.38
N LEU A 139 -21.65 5.75 -17.59
CA LEU A 139 -23.01 6.19 -17.25
C LEU A 139 -23.77 6.80 -18.44
N THR A 140 -23.06 7.45 -19.36
CA THR A 140 -23.64 8.08 -20.55
C THR A 140 -23.61 7.19 -21.79
N GLY A 141 -23.00 6.00 -21.70
CA GLY A 141 -22.78 5.09 -22.82
C GLY A 141 -21.88 5.67 -23.92
N ALA A 142 -20.99 6.61 -23.57
CA ALA A 142 -20.09 7.31 -24.49
C ALA A 142 -20.77 7.91 -25.74
N ARG A 143 -22.07 8.23 -25.69
CA ARG A 143 -22.86 8.67 -26.86
C ARG A 143 -22.24 9.85 -27.60
N VAL A 144 -21.78 10.84 -26.83
CA VAL A 144 -21.15 12.07 -27.36
C VAL A 144 -19.95 11.75 -28.28
N TRP A 145 -19.28 10.62 -28.03
CA TRP A 145 -18.13 10.16 -28.80
C TRP A 145 -18.56 9.34 -30.00
N ILE A 146 -19.46 8.39 -29.79
CA ILE A 146 -19.91 7.48 -30.84
C ILE A 146 -20.62 8.26 -31.95
N ASP A 147 -21.36 9.32 -31.60
CA ASP A 147 -22.06 10.16 -32.57
C ASP A 147 -21.11 10.93 -33.49
N SER A 148 -19.84 11.10 -33.10
CA SER A 148 -18.79 11.69 -33.94
C SER A 148 -18.15 10.70 -34.91
N LEU A 149 -18.34 9.39 -34.69
CA LEU A 149 -17.81 8.33 -35.55
C LEU A 149 -18.80 8.02 -36.69
N PRO A 150 -18.31 7.52 -37.85
CA PRO A 150 -19.17 7.09 -38.94
C PRO A 150 -20.23 6.09 -38.45
N ARG A 151 -21.50 6.42 -38.69
CA ARG A 151 -22.66 5.63 -38.23
C ARG A 151 -22.58 4.20 -38.82
N PRO A 152 -22.59 3.16 -37.97
CA PRO A 152 -22.82 1.80 -38.45
C PRO A 152 -24.30 1.63 -38.86
N CYS A 153 -24.57 0.68 -39.75
CA CYS A 153 -25.92 0.40 -40.25
C CYS A 153 -26.89 -0.23 -39.22
N GLY A 154 -26.58 -0.26 -37.92
CA GLY A 154 -27.42 -0.94 -36.93
C GLY A 154 -27.32 -0.38 -35.50
N ARG A 155 -28.46 -0.35 -34.81
CA ARG A 155 -28.61 0.13 -33.42
C ARG A 155 -27.83 -0.72 -32.40
N HIS A 156 -27.81 -2.04 -32.57
CA HIS A 156 -27.07 -2.95 -31.69
C HIS A 156 -25.56 -2.70 -31.78
N ALA A 157 -25.05 -2.46 -32.99
CA ALA A 157 -23.64 -2.11 -33.21
C ALA A 157 -23.24 -0.78 -32.53
N GLN A 158 -24.19 0.12 -32.24
CA GLN A 158 -23.91 1.37 -31.54
C GLN A 158 -23.71 1.15 -30.03
N GLU A 159 -24.48 0.25 -29.41
CA GLU A 159 -24.38 -0.08 -27.98
C GLU A 159 -23.03 -0.78 -27.66
N ASP A 160 -22.65 -1.74 -28.50
CA ASP A 160 -21.39 -2.48 -28.35
C ASP A 160 -20.17 -1.55 -28.50
N ARG A 161 -20.24 -0.59 -29.43
CA ARG A 161 -19.19 0.42 -29.62
C ARG A 161 -18.99 1.30 -28.39
N GLY A 162 -20.06 1.70 -27.71
CA GLY A 162 -19.94 2.53 -26.52
C GLY A 162 -19.24 1.81 -25.38
N SER A 163 -19.66 0.56 -25.13
CA SER A 163 -19.03 -0.33 -24.16
C SER A 163 -17.56 -0.55 -24.47
N PHE A 164 -17.22 -0.77 -25.75
CA PHE A 164 -15.85 -0.91 -26.21
C PHE A 164 -15.00 0.35 -26.01
N VAL A 165 -15.54 1.55 -26.31
CA VAL A 165 -14.84 2.82 -26.09
C VAL A 165 -14.56 3.02 -24.59
N VAL A 166 -15.55 2.78 -23.72
CA VAL A 166 -15.36 2.88 -22.26
C VAL A 166 -14.27 1.92 -21.80
N PHE A 167 -14.29 0.67 -22.27
CA PHE A 167 -13.28 -0.33 -21.97
C PHE A 167 -11.88 0.09 -22.40
N VAL A 168 -11.70 0.55 -23.65
CA VAL A 168 -10.40 0.99 -24.18
C VAL A 168 -9.87 2.20 -23.41
N VAL A 169 -10.71 3.20 -23.16
CA VAL A 169 -10.32 4.39 -22.38
C VAL A 169 -9.95 4.00 -20.95
N CYS A 170 -10.72 3.11 -20.32
CA CYS A 170 -10.42 2.63 -18.98
C CYS A 170 -9.09 1.89 -18.93
N ALA A 171 -8.85 0.94 -19.84
CA ALA A 171 -7.59 0.19 -19.90
C ALA A 171 -6.41 1.13 -20.13
N LEU A 172 -6.50 2.02 -21.14
CA LEU A 172 -5.43 2.96 -21.48
C LEU A 172 -5.09 3.87 -20.30
N LEU A 173 -6.07 4.58 -19.73
CA LEU A 173 -5.81 5.53 -18.66
C LEU A 173 -5.38 4.82 -17.36
N CYS A 174 -5.99 3.69 -17.02
CA CYS A 174 -5.62 2.89 -15.85
C CYS A 174 -4.17 2.40 -15.93
N TRP A 175 -3.76 1.87 -17.08
CA TRP A 175 -2.44 1.28 -17.26
C TRP A 175 -1.35 2.34 -17.29
N ILE A 176 -1.56 3.46 -17.99
CA ILE A 176 -0.59 4.55 -18.04
C ILE A 176 -0.47 5.25 -16.67
N SER A 177 -1.59 5.43 -15.95
CA SER A 177 -1.59 6.09 -14.64
C SER A 177 -1.06 5.21 -13.51
N GLY A 178 -1.04 3.87 -13.69
CA GLY A 178 -0.68 2.94 -12.63
C GLY A 178 -1.59 2.99 -11.39
N ALA A 179 -2.88 3.30 -11.57
CA ALA A 179 -3.85 3.48 -10.48
C ALA A 179 -5.02 2.46 -10.49
N PRO A 180 -4.74 1.15 -10.54
CA PRO A 180 -5.76 0.12 -10.74
C PRO A 180 -6.90 0.14 -9.72
N TRP A 181 -6.63 0.43 -8.44
CA TRP A 181 -7.68 0.45 -7.41
C TRP A 181 -8.65 1.61 -7.62
N THR A 182 -8.14 2.78 -7.98
CA THR A 182 -8.96 3.97 -8.25
C THR A 182 -9.88 3.73 -9.45
N TYR A 183 -9.37 3.11 -10.51
CA TYR A 183 -10.19 2.76 -11.68
C TYR A 183 -11.18 1.63 -11.36
N ALA A 184 -10.78 0.60 -10.58
CA ALA A 184 -11.69 -0.47 -10.19
C ALA A 184 -12.88 0.09 -9.39
N LEU A 185 -12.60 1.00 -8.45
CA LEU A 185 -13.65 1.63 -7.68
C LEU A 185 -14.50 2.59 -8.50
N SER A 186 -13.92 3.30 -9.47
CA SER A 186 -14.68 4.08 -10.45
C SER A 186 -15.72 3.21 -11.18
N ILE A 187 -15.32 2.01 -11.62
CA ILE A 187 -16.21 1.05 -12.29
C ILE A 187 -17.31 0.55 -11.33
N VAL A 188 -16.97 0.23 -10.08
CA VAL A 188 -17.95 -0.19 -9.06
C VAL A 188 -18.94 0.94 -8.75
N CYS A 189 -18.46 2.17 -8.57
CA CYS A 189 -19.30 3.35 -8.36
C CYS A 189 -20.22 3.62 -9.56
N MET A 190 -19.69 3.52 -10.79
CA MET A 190 -20.46 3.65 -12.02
C MET A 190 -21.58 2.60 -12.10
N PHE A 191 -21.27 1.33 -11.83
CA PHE A 191 -22.26 0.26 -11.78
C PHE A 191 -23.30 0.50 -10.68
N GLY A 192 -22.88 0.89 -9.47
CA GLY A 192 -23.77 1.21 -8.36
C GLY A 192 -24.74 2.35 -8.68
N ILE A 193 -24.26 3.45 -9.28
CA ILE A 193 -25.10 4.57 -9.71
C ILE A 193 -26.08 4.12 -10.79
N ALA A 194 -25.64 3.34 -11.78
CA ALA A 194 -26.51 2.82 -12.83
C ALA A 194 -27.59 1.88 -12.27
N PHE A 195 -27.23 1.03 -11.31
CA PHE A 195 -28.13 0.12 -10.62
C PHE A 195 -29.19 0.87 -9.82
N ILE A 196 -28.79 1.85 -8.99
CA ILE A 196 -29.71 2.69 -8.22
C ILE A 196 -30.67 3.45 -9.15
N ARG A 197 -30.16 4.04 -10.25
CA ARG A 197 -31.01 4.71 -11.25
C ARG A 197 -32.03 3.75 -11.86
N SER A 198 -31.61 2.51 -12.16
CA SER A 198 -32.50 1.48 -12.70
C SER A 198 -33.55 1.01 -11.68
N LEU A 199 -33.25 1.03 -10.38
CA LEU A 199 -34.23 0.72 -9.34
C LEU A 199 -35.24 1.86 -9.18
N LEU A 200 -34.76 3.10 -9.09
CA LEU A 200 -35.62 4.29 -8.94
C LEU A 200 -36.53 4.50 -10.15
N SER A 201 -36.07 4.20 -11.37
CA SER A 201 -36.90 4.31 -12.57
C SER A 201 -38.03 3.27 -12.60
N ARG A 202 -37.80 2.05 -12.08
CA ARG A 202 -38.85 1.03 -11.95
C ARG A 202 -39.93 1.45 -10.95
N VAL A 203 -39.54 2.08 -9.84
CA VAL A 203 -40.48 2.59 -8.83
C VAL A 203 -41.30 3.75 -9.38
N GLY A 204 -40.70 4.64 -10.18
CA GLY A 204 -41.40 5.79 -10.78
C GLY A 204 -42.28 5.46 -11.99
N HIS A 205 -42.10 4.29 -12.60
CA HIS A 205 -42.89 3.83 -13.76
C HIS A 205 -44.03 2.87 -13.42
N THR A 206 -44.43 2.76 -12.14
CA THR A 206 -45.83 2.41 -11.81
C THR A 206 -46.77 3.59 -12.11
N ARG A 207 -46.60 4.24 -13.27
CA ARG A 207 -47.64 5.10 -13.83
C ARG A 207 -48.61 4.17 -14.52
N TYR A 208 -49.85 4.17 -14.02
CA TYR A 208 -50.99 3.69 -14.76
C TYR A 208 -50.97 4.40 -16.13
N ASP A 209 -50.58 3.68 -17.17
CA ASP A 209 -50.74 4.15 -18.54
C ASP A 209 -52.24 4.31 -18.76
N HIS A 210 -52.70 5.55 -18.65
CA HIS A 210 -54.07 5.88 -18.98
C HIS A 210 -54.18 5.70 -20.51
N PRO A 211 -55.07 4.82 -21.01
CA PRO A 211 -55.12 4.43 -22.43
C PRO A 211 -55.51 5.56 -23.40
N LEU A 212 -55.60 6.80 -22.92
CA LEU A 212 -56.04 7.98 -23.65
C LEU A 212 -55.08 9.18 -23.55
N SER A 213 -53.86 9.00 -23.02
CA SER A 213 -52.85 10.06 -23.03
C SER A 213 -52.36 10.28 -24.48
N LEU A 214 -52.85 11.37 -25.10
CA LEU A 214 -52.48 11.85 -26.43
C LEU A 214 -51.21 12.73 -26.42
N ASP A 215 -50.44 12.73 -25.32
CA ASP A 215 -49.27 13.59 -25.22
C ASP A 215 -48.14 13.09 -26.12
N ALA A 216 -47.88 13.88 -27.16
CA ALA A 216 -46.91 13.67 -28.21
C ALA A 216 -45.54 13.22 -27.67
N GLU A 217 -45.14 12.01 -28.10
CA GLU A 217 -43.79 11.50 -28.37
C GLU A 217 -42.61 12.31 -27.77
N LYS A 218 -42.62 12.56 -26.46
CA LYS A 218 -41.44 13.04 -25.75
C LYS A 218 -40.47 11.87 -25.74
N THR A 219 -39.42 11.99 -26.55
CA THR A 219 -38.30 11.06 -26.69
C THR A 219 -37.96 10.48 -25.33
N GLN A 220 -38.50 9.30 -25.02
CA GLN A 220 -38.33 8.71 -23.70
C GLN A 220 -36.83 8.56 -23.46
N PRO A 221 -36.30 9.03 -22.33
CA PRO A 221 -34.92 8.79 -21.97
C PRO A 221 -34.74 7.28 -21.91
N GLN A 222 -34.12 6.73 -22.96
CA GLN A 222 -33.96 5.29 -23.07
C GLN A 222 -33.26 4.79 -21.81
N PRO A 223 -33.88 3.87 -21.05
CA PRO A 223 -33.27 3.35 -19.84
C PRO A 223 -31.90 2.81 -20.22
N THR A 224 -30.85 3.34 -19.58
CA THR A 224 -29.51 2.78 -19.71
C THR A 224 -29.61 1.30 -19.41
N ARG A 225 -29.38 0.47 -20.43
CA ARG A 225 -29.57 -0.97 -20.31
C ARG A 225 -28.52 -1.50 -19.35
N LEU A 226 -28.94 -1.75 -18.11
CA LEU A 226 -28.12 -2.24 -17.00
C LEU A 226 -27.21 -3.40 -17.43
N ARG A 227 -27.68 -4.24 -18.37
CA ARG A 227 -26.90 -5.33 -18.97
C ARG A 227 -25.60 -4.87 -19.63
N ALA A 228 -25.63 -3.82 -20.47
CA ALA A 228 -24.44 -3.33 -21.15
C ALA A 228 -23.44 -2.70 -20.16
N VAL A 229 -23.96 -1.95 -19.18
CA VAL A 229 -23.15 -1.38 -18.10
C VAL A 229 -22.49 -2.48 -17.27
N PHE A 230 -23.24 -3.52 -16.91
CA PHE A 230 -22.74 -4.68 -16.18
C PHE A 230 -21.65 -5.42 -16.96
N GLN A 231 -21.86 -5.70 -18.25
CA GLN A 231 -20.87 -6.34 -19.11
C GLN A 231 -19.59 -5.51 -19.22
N THR A 232 -19.74 -4.21 -19.45
CA THR A 232 -18.60 -3.26 -19.49
C THR A 232 -17.86 -3.27 -18.16
N ALA A 233 -18.58 -3.21 -17.04
CA ALA A 233 -17.99 -3.23 -15.70
C ALA A 233 -17.20 -4.53 -15.45
N CYS A 234 -17.75 -5.69 -15.80
CA CYS A 234 -17.05 -6.97 -15.67
C CYS A 234 -15.77 -7.00 -16.51
N LEU A 235 -15.84 -6.57 -17.78
CA LEU A 235 -14.66 -6.52 -18.66
C LEU A 235 -13.59 -5.56 -18.13
N CYS A 236 -13.98 -4.37 -17.66
CA CYS A 236 -13.05 -3.42 -17.05
C CYS A 236 -12.40 -3.99 -15.78
N LEU A 237 -13.17 -4.66 -14.91
CA LEU A 237 -12.61 -5.27 -13.70
C LEU A 237 -11.63 -6.42 -13.99
N LEU A 238 -11.80 -7.12 -15.12
CA LEU A 238 -10.86 -8.17 -15.57
C LEU A 238 -9.56 -7.61 -16.18
N ILE A 239 -9.61 -6.45 -16.84
CA ILE A 239 -8.43 -5.85 -17.52
C ILE A 239 -7.54 -5.04 -16.57
N ILE A 240 -8.12 -4.45 -15.52
CA ILE A 240 -7.39 -3.64 -14.53
C ILE A 240 -6.21 -4.38 -13.87
N PRO A 241 -6.31 -5.65 -13.44
CA PRO A 241 -5.18 -6.35 -12.81
C PRO A 241 -4.12 -6.86 -13.81
N GLN A 242 -4.39 -6.82 -15.12
CA GLN A 242 -3.52 -7.44 -16.13
C GLN A 242 -2.10 -6.86 -16.17
N PRO A 243 -1.84 -5.54 -16.01
CA PRO A 243 -0.47 -5.03 -15.98
C PRO A 243 0.35 -5.60 -14.82
N ALA A 244 -0.27 -5.77 -13.65
CA ALA A 244 0.39 -6.36 -12.49
C ALA A 244 0.67 -7.86 -12.72
N LEU A 245 -0.28 -8.59 -13.31
CA LEU A 245 -0.08 -9.99 -13.69
C LEU A 245 1.01 -10.14 -14.75
N LEU A 246 0.96 -9.32 -15.80
CA LEU A 246 1.94 -9.32 -16.89
C LEU A 246 3.32 -8.94 -16.37
N SER A 247 3.43 -7.91 -15.53
CA SER A 247 4.69 -7.59 -14.86
C SER A 247 5.16 -8.75 -14.01
N SER A 248 4.30 -9.41 -13.23
CA SER A 248 4.70 -10.56 -12.42
C SER A 248 5.14 -11.76 -13.26
N LEU A 249 4.59 -11.93 -14.47
CA LEU A 249 4.93 -13.03 -15.38
C LEU A 249 6.21 -12.73 -16.18
N LEU A 250 6.39 -11.49 -16.63
CA LEU A 250 7.54 -11.05 -17.43
C LEU A 250 8.75 -10.69 -16.59
N SER A 251 8.54 -10.21 -15.37
CA SER A 251 9.62 -10.04 -14.42
C SER A 251 10.08 -11.43 -14.01
N SER A 252 11.12 -11.93 -14.68
CA SER A 252 12.03 -12.93 -14.11
C SER A 252 12.35 -12.44 -12.71
N SER A 253 11.77 -13.10 -11.69
CA SER A 253 11.70 -12.62 -10.30
C SER A 253 12.86 -11.69 -10.01
N PRO A 254 12.63 -10.36 -9.87
CA PRO A 254 13.76 -9.48 -9.62
C PRO A 254 14.48 -10.07 -8.40
N PRO A 255 15.83 -10.15 -8.44
CA PRO A 255 16.57 -10.54 -7.24
C PRO A 255 15.97 -9.73 -6.10
N PHE A 256 15.67 -10.41 -4.99
CA PHE A 256 15.06 -9.78 -3.81
C PHE A 256 15.70 -8.41 -3.61
N PRO A 257 14.92 -7.34 -3.34
CA PRO A 257 15.47 -5.99 -3.27
C PRO A 257 16.68 -6.04 -2.34
N PHE A 258 17.86 -5.86 -2.93
CA PHE A 258 19.13 -6.09 -2.26
C PHE A 258 19.31 -4.95 -1.26
N MET A 259 19.45 -5.32 0.00
CA MET A 259 19.84 -4.39 1.05
C MET A 259 21.23 -3.86 0.70
N PRO A 260 21.50 -2.54 0.77
CA PRO A 260 22.85 -2.05 0.53
C PRO A 260 23.86 -2.78 1.43
N ASN A 261 25.06 -3.00 0.92
CA ASN A 261 26.13 -3.57 1.73
C ASN A 261 26.61 -2.52 2.72
N SER A 262 26.99 -2.97 3.92
CA SER A 262 27.78 -2.13 4.82
C SER A 262 29.11 -1.76 4.14
N PRO A 263 29.59 -0.51 4.27
CA PRO A 263 30.96 -0.15 3.90
C PRO A 263 32.02 -0.93 4.71
N TYR A 264 31.65 -1.50 5.87
CA TYR A 264 32.54 -2.31 6.69
C TYR A 264 32.23 -3.80 6.47
N PRO A 265 33.16 -4.59 5.91
CA PRO A 265 32.90 -5.97 5.48
C PRO A 265 32.60 -6.97 6.62
N HIS A 266 32.72 -6.54 7.88
CA HIS A 266 32.52 -7.39 9.05
C HIS A 266 31.33 -6.97 9.91
N THR A 267 30.70 -5.83 9.63
CA THR A 267 29.53 -5.37 10.38
C THR A 267 28.27 -5.57 9.54
N PRO A 268 27.17 -6.10 10.10
CA PRO A 268 25.88 -6.01 9.42
C PRO A 268 25.50 -4.53 9.25
N LEU A 269 24.85 -4.19 8.14
CA LEU A 269 24.35 -2.83 7.95
C LEU A 269 23.18 -2.54 8.92
N LEU A 270 22.29 -3.52 9.15
CA LEU A 270 21.03 -3.33 9.86
C LEU A 270 20.81 -4.39 10.97
N GLU A 271 20.65 -3.95 12.22
CA GLU A 271 20.10 -4.75 13.32
C GLU A 271 18.59 -4.55 13.38
N ILE A 272 17.80 -5.60 13.17
CA ILE A 272 16.36 -5.56 13.40
C ILE A 272 16.10 -6.10 14.80
N VAL A 273 15.64 -5.25 15.73
CA VAL A 273 15.34 -5.61 17.11
C VAL A 273 13.84 -5.65 17.31
N ILE A 274 13.29 -6.85 17.52
CA ILE A 274 11.89 -7.06 17.86
C ILE A 274 11.73 -6.92 19.38
N LEU A 275 11.01 -5.88 19.82
CA LEU A 275 10.59 -5.69 21.21
C LEU A 275 9.41 -6.62 21.52
N SER A 276 9.59 -7.49 22.50
CA SER A 276 8.58 -8.46 22.91
C SER A 276 8.15 -8.27 24.36
N HIS A 277 6.84 -8.25 24.57
CA HIS A 277 6.24 -8.06 25.89
C HIS A 277 5.14 -9.09 26.12
N PRO A 278 5.06 -9.71 27.32
CA PRO A 278 4.01 -10.67 27.63
C PRO A 278 2.62 -10.04 27.46
N ARG A 279 1.75 -10.71 26.71
CA ARG A 279 0.35 -10.30 26.58
C ARG A 279 -0.50 -11.04 27.62
N PRO A 280 -1.61 -10.44 28.10
CA PRO A 280 -2.48 -11.07 29.10
C PRO A 280 -2.93 -12.49 28.72
N ASN A 281 -3.10 -12.76 27.42
CA ASN A 281 -3.60 -14.03 26.91
C ASN A 281 -2.49 -15.07 26.60
N ASP A 282 -1.21 -14.70 26.69
CA ASP A 282 -0.11 -15.62 26.38
C ASP A 282 -0.05 -16.79 27.37
N ASN A 283 -0.49 -16.55 28.61
CA ASN A 283 -0.54 -17.58 29.65
C ASN A 283 -1.64 -18.62 29.37
N GLU A 284 -2.75 -18.22 28.75
CA GLU A 284 -3.85 -19.13 28.39
C GLU A 284 -3.45 -20.06 27.24
N ALA A 285 -2.70 -19.55 26.25
CA ALA A 285 -2.21 -20.35 25.13
C ALA A 285 -1.21 -21.44 25.56
N VAL A 286 -0.43 -21.19 26.60
CA VAL A 286 0.51 -22.17 27.18
C VAL A 286 -0.19 -23.14 28.14
N SER A 287 -1.27 -22.69 28.78
CA SER A 287 -2.04 -23.51 29.74
C SER A 287 -3.11 -24.37 29.07
N ALA A 288 -3.46 -24.11 27.81
CA ALA A 288 -4.29 -25.02 27.03
C ALA A 288 -3.58 -26.39 27.03
N PRO A 289 -4.14 -27.42 27.70
CA PRO A 289 -3.47 -28.71 27.78
C PRO A 289 -3.27 -29.18 26.36
N MET A 290 -2.02 -29.15 25.91
CA MET A 290 -1.59 -29.86 24.73
C MET A 290 -2.04 -31.29 25.01
N ILE A 291 -3.19 -31.70 24.46
CA ILE A 291 -3.74 -33.03 24.63
C ILE A 291 -2.69 -33.94 24.01
N MET A 292 -1.73 -34.34 24.84
CA MET A 292 -0.75 -35.36 24.59
C MET A 292 -1.59 -36.63 24.44
N THR A 293 -2.09 -36.84 23.24
CA THR A 293 -2.49 -38.15 22.78
C THR A 293 -1.23 -39.00 22.91
N ARG A 294 -1.24 -39.79 23.98
CA ARG A 294 -0.20 -40.70 24.44
C ARG A 294 0.54 -41.30 23.24
N PRO A 295 1.86 -41.09 23.09
CA PRO A 295 2.58 -41.59 21.93
C PRO A 295 2.57 -43.11 21.99
N LYS A 296 1.87 -43.73 21.03
CA LYS A 296 2.06 -45.16 20.74
C LYS A 296 3.50 -45.32 20.31
N THR A 297 4.21 -46.18 21.03
CA THR A 297 5.58 -46.62 20.79
C THR A 297 5.78 -47.03 19.34
N SER A 298 6.26 -46.11 18.50
CA SER A 298 6.82 -46.43 17.20
C SER A 298 8.14 -45.68 17.07
N THR A 299 9.21 -46.44 16.85
CA THR A 299 10.62 -46.05 16.85
C THR A 299 11.07 -45.28 15.62
N HIS A 300 10.15 -44.60 14.93
CA HIS A 300 10.51 -43.60 13.94
C HIS A 300 10.57 -42.23 14.62
N LYS A 301 11.75 -41.59 14.58
CA LYS A 301 11.91 -40.15 14.81
C LYS A 301 11.12 -39.39 13.72
N VAL A 302 9.81 -39.48 13.76
CA VAL A 302 8.94 -38.51 13.11
C VAL A 302 9.10 -37.27 13.97
N HIS A 303 9.80 -36.25 13.45
CA HIS A 303 9.74 -34.93 14.05
C HIS A 303 8.25 -34.66 14.29
N PRO A 304 7.80 -34.52 15.55
CA PRO A 304 6.39 -34.22 15.79
C PRO A 304 6.10 -32.99 14.93
N SER A 305 5.10 -33.12 14.06
CA SER A 305 4.52 -31.99 13.36
C SER A 305 3.81 -31.14 14.41
N ILE A 306 4.60 -30.52 15.29
CA ILE A 306 4.10 -29.61 16.28
C ILE A 306 3.51 -28.47 15.44
N PRO A 307 2.20 -28.20 15.55
CA PRO A 307 1.60 -27.10 14.80
C PRO A 307 2.41 -25.85 15.10
N PRO A 308 2.80 -25.06 14.07
CA PRO A 308 3.59 -23.86 14.28
C PRO A 308 2.89 -23.01 15.35
N PRO A 309 3.64 -22.49 16.32
CA PRO A 309 3.04 -21.78 17.44
C PRO A 309 2.21 -20.64 16.88
N THR A 310 0.95 -20.53 17.30
CA THR A 310 0.05 -19.44 16.94
C THR A 310 0.43 -18.13 17.64
N SER A 311 1.64 -18.06 18.22
CA SER A 311 2.10 -16.85 18.89
C SER A 311 2.37 -15.76 17.86
N ILE A 312 1.92 -14.56 18.19
CA ILE A 312 2.07 -13.40 17.34
C ILE A 312 3.57 -13.09 17.14
N LEU A 313 4.38 -13.25 18.19
CA LEU A 313 5.83 -13.11 18.12
C LEU A 313 6.48 -14.05 17.09
N TYR A 314 6.10 -15.34 17.07
CA TYR A 314 6.64 -16.27 16.06
C TYR A 314 6.22 -15.87 14.64
N THR A 315 4.98 -15.43 14.46
CA THR A 315 4.48 -14.95 13.17
C THR A 315 5.26 -13.72 12.70
N THR A 316 5.57 -12.81 13.61
CA THR A 316 6.42 -11.64 13.35
C THR A 316 7.82 -12.09 12.95
N ILE A 317 8.53 -12.86 13.77
CA ILE A 317 9.90 -13.32 13.47
C ILE A 317 9.96 -14.06 12.13
N SER A 318 9.06 -15.03 11.92
CA SER A 318 9.03 -15.85 10.69
C SER A 318 8.76 -15.04 9.42
N SER A 319 8.12 -13.87 9.54
CA SER A 319 7.92 -12.97 8.40
C SER A 319 9.21 -12.30 7.89
N TYR A 320 10.26 -12.21 8.72
CA TYR A 320 11.57 -11.65 8.35
C TYR A 320 12.54 -12.71 7.80
N LEU A 321 12.44 -13.96 8.27
CA LEU A 321 13.41 -15.02 7.95
C LEU A 321 13.71 -15.23 6.46
N PRO A 322 12.73 -15.21 5.53
CA PRO A 322 13.01 -15.41 4.11
C PRO A 322 13.97 -14.38 3.51
N PHE A 323 14.09 -13.21 4.14
CA PHE A 323 14.93 -12.10 3.69
C PHE A 323 16.32 -12.08 4.33
N LEU A 324 16.49 -12.82 5.42
CA LEU A 324 17.76 -12.98 6.13
C LEU A 324 18.52 -14.23 5.68
N ALA A 325 17.79 -15.23 5.15
CA ALA A 325 18.32 -16.53 4.74
C ALA A 325 19.24 -16.48 3.50
N SER A 326 19.14 -15.43 2.68
CA SER A 326 19.65 -15.46 1.31
C SER A 326 21.15 -15.24 1.18
N GLU A 327 21.85 -14.81 2.22
CA GLU A 327 23.25 -14.38 2.12
C GLU A 327 24.09 -14.92 3.27
N ARG A 328 25.22 -15.56 2.95
CA ARG A 328 26.24 -15.99 3.95
C ARG A 328 26.78 -14.82 4.78
N GLU A 329 26.62 -13.60 4.28
CA GLU A 329 26.96 -12.33 4.90
C GLU A 329 25.73 -11.42 4.78
N SER A 330 24.60 -11.81 5.39
CA SER A 330 23.40 -10.98 5.31
C SER A 330 23.71 -9.58 5.88
N PRO A 331 23.46 -8.50 5.12
CA PRO A 331 23.63 -7.14 5.60
C PRO A 331 22.62 -6.78 6.70
N ALA A 332 21.71 -7.69 7.06
CA ALA A 332 20.77 -7.52 8.15
C ALA A 332 20.86 -8.68 9.15
N ARG A 333 20.75 -8.36 10.44
CA ARG A 333 20.61 -9.31 11.54
C ARG A 333 19.25 -9.15 12.21
N LEU A 334 18.75 -10.22 12.83
CA LEU A 334 17.52 -10.19 13.60
C LEU A 334 17.77 -10.60 15.05
N SER A 335 17.26 -9.77 15.95
CA SER A 335 17.37 -9.91 17.39
C SER A 335 15.99 -9.74 18.02
N VAL A 336 15.73 -10.46 19.10
CA VAL A 336 14.49 -10.39 19.86
C VAL A 336 14.83 -10.01 21.29
N PHE A 337 14.27 -8.89 21.74
CA PHE A 337 14.55 -8.30 23.04
C PHE A 337 13.32 -8.39 23.94
N THR A 338 13.51 -8.66 25.23
CA THR A 338 12.45 -8.56 26.24
C THR A 338 12.98 -8.13 27.60
N HIS A 339 12.19 -7.34 28.33
CA HIS A 339 12.41 -7.02 29.75
C HIS A 339 11.86 -8.04 30.74
N THR A 340 11.06 -9.00 30.26
CA THR A 340 10.31 -9.86 31.18
C THR A 340 11.02 -11.19 31.38
N LYS A 341 11.37 -11.51 32.63
CA LYS A 341 11.95 -12.80 33.02
C LYS A 341 11.03 -13.99 32.68
N GLN A 342 9.72 -13.80 32.79
CA GLN A 342 8.68 -14.76 32.44
C GLN A 342 7.91 -14.31 31.20
N HIS A 343 8.38 -14.72 30.02
CA HIS A 343 7.68 -14.48 28.76
C HIS A 343 7.51 -15.80 28.00
N PRO A 344 6.36 -16.49 28.16
CA PRO A 344 6.17 -17.83 27.60
C PRO A 344 6.27 -17.88 26.08
N ALA A 345 5.67 -16.90 25.37
CA ALA A 345 5.77 -16.81 23.91
C ALA A 345 7.22 -16.57 23.43
N PHE A 346 8.02 -15.78 24.15
CA PHE A 346 9.45 -15.59 23.87
C PHE A 346 10.25 -16.88 24.07
N LYS A 347 10.06 -17.58 25.19
CA LYS A 347 10.75 -18.86 25.44
C LYS A 347 10.35 -19.93 24.43
N GLN A 348 9.07 -19.95 24.04
CA GLN A 348 8.60 -20.82 22.97
C GLN A 348 9.28 -20.45 21.66
N ALA A 349 9.19 -19.20 21.19
CA ALA A 349 9.84 -18.77 19.96
C ALA A 349 11.36 -19.07 19.95
N GLN A 350 12.04 -18.81 21.07
CA GLN A 350 13.46 -19.13 21.28
C GLN A 350 13.72 -20.62 21.08
N SER A 351 12.96 -21.51 21.73
CA SER A 351 13.14 -22.96 21.61
C SER A 351 12.88 -23.48 20.18
N TRP A 352 11.93 -22.89 19.46
CA TRP A 352 11.58 -23.29 18.10
C TRP A 352 12.56 -22.81 17.05
N LEU A 353 13.05 -21.59 17.21
CA LEU A 353 13.96 -20.94 16.27
C LEU A 353 15.43 -21.15 16.67
N SER A 354 15.68 -21.94 17.71
CA SER A 354 17.03 -22.39 18.06
C SER A 354 17.62 -23.21 16.89
N PRO A 355 18.93 -23.11 16.63
CA PRO A 355 19.60 -23.85 15.54
C PRO A 355 19.33 -25.37 15.57
N ASP A 356 19.17 -25.94 16.77
CA ASP A 356 18.92 -27.36 16.98
C ASP A 356 17.51 -27.83 16.55
N SER A 357 16.55 -26.89 16.43
CA SER A 357 15.13 -27.21 16.27
C SER A 357 14.64 -27.18 14.82
N ILE A 358 15.25 -26.36 13.94
CA ILE A 358 14.82 -26.26 12.53
C ILE A 358 16.03 -26.36 11.58
N PRO A 359 16.26 -27.54 10.97
CA PRO A 359 17.35 -27.78 10.01
C PRO A 359 17.30 -26.87 8.76
N GLN A 360 16.14 -26.30 8.44
CA GLN A 360 15.94 -25.46 7.26
C GLN A 360 16.27 -23.97 7.48
N HIS A 361 16.48 -23.55 8.74
CA HIS A 361 16.82 -22.16 9.10
C HIS A 361 18.20 -22.03 9.78
N THR A 362 19.01 -23.09 9.76
CA THR A 362 20.26 -23.25 10.54
C THR A 362 21.32 -22.18 10.31
N ASN A 363 21.19 -21.37 9.26
CA ASN A 363 22.21 -20.38 8.89
C ASN A 363 21.83 -18.95 9.28
N ILE A 364 20.64 -18.71 9.85
CA ILE A 364 20.23 -17.37 10.28
C ILE A 364 20.37 -17.30 11.81
N PRO A 365 21.44 -16.68 12.33
CA PRO A 365 21.56 -16.48 13.76
C PRO A 365 20.49 -15.47 14.22
N ILE A 366 19.46 -15.96 14.91
CA ILE A 366 18.52 -15.11 15.64
C ILE A 366 18.98 -15.08 17.09
N GLU A 367 19.22 -13.90 17.63
CA GLU A 367 19.56 -13.77 19.04
C GLU A 367 18.33 -13.41 19.86
N PHE A 368 18.17 -14.10 20.98
CA PHE A 368 17.14 -13.84 21.97
C PHE A 368 17.79 -13.29 23.23
N PHE A 369 17.54 -12.02 23.53
CA PHE A 369 18.04 -11.35 24.72
C PHE A 369 16.93 -11.06 25.73
N THR A 370 17.18 -11.41 26.98
CA THR A 370 16.31 -11.08 28.12
C THR A 370 17.09 -10.14 29.01
N ASP A 371 16.59 -8.92 29.17
CA ASP A 371 17.19 -7.96 30.09
C ASP A 371 17.06 -8.48 31.52
N VAL A 372 18.16 -8.35 32.26
CA VAL A 372 18.29 -8.76 33.66
C VAL A 372 18.40 -7.57 34.59
N ASP A 373 18.58 -6.37 34.03
CA ASP A 373 18.74 -5.15 34.79
C ASP A 373 17.45 -4.82 35.57
N ALA A 374 17.64 -4.40 36.82
CA ALA A 374 16.55 -4.08 37.71
C ALA A 374 16.37 -2.56 37.74
N HIS A 375 15.18 -2.10 37.36
CA HIS A 375 14.82 -0.67 37.40
C HIS A 375 13.71 -0.46 38.45
N PRO A 376 14.05 -0.45 39.75
CA PRO A 376 13.06 -0.44 40.83
C PRO A 376 12.16 0.81 40.81
N ASP A 377 12.67 1.93 40.30
CA ASP A 377 11.97 3.22 40.27
C ASP A 377 11.18 3.45 38.98
N ALA A 378 11.41 2.62 37.95
CA ALA A 378 10.71 2.73 36.69
C ALA A 378 9.55 1.73 36.67
N HIS A 379 8.32 2.24 36.78
CA HIS A 379 7.16 1.46 36.37
C HIS A 379 7.39 0.92 34.96
N SER A 380 6.99 -0.31 34.67
CA SER A 380 7.15 -1.01 33.38
C SER A 380 6.63 -0.17 32.22
N ASN A 381 7.47 0.74 31.74
CA ASN A 381 7.12 1.79 30.79
C ASN A 381 7.71 1.42 29.44
N GLN A 382 6.94 1.65 28.38
CA GLN A 382 7.34 1.36 27.01
C GLN A 382 8.65 2.09 26.65
N TYR A 383 8.87 3.28 27.19
CA TYR A 383 10.09 4.06 26.97
C TYR A 383 11.34 3.41 27.57
N LEU A 384 11.24 2.83 28.77
CA LEU A 384 12.35 2.08 29.37
C LEU A 384 12.65 0.85 28.52
N HIS A 385 11.62 0.13 28.07
CA HIS A 385 11.79 -1.03 27.21
C HIS A 385 12.56 -0.67 25.93
N LEU A 386 12.16 0.42 25.29
CA LEU A 386 12.82 0.93 24.09
C LEU A 386 14.26 1.38 24.36
N ALA A 387 14.48 2.17 25.42
CA ALA A 387 15.80 2.73 25.76
C ALA A 387 16.80 1.62 26.04
N GLU A 388 16.41 0.60 26.80
CA GLU A 388 17.26 -0.54 27.15
C GLU A 388 17.51 -1.45 25.95
N ALA A 389 16.53 -1.64 25.06
CA ALA A 389 16.75 -2.37 23.82
C ALA A 389 17.76 -1.64 22.91
N LEU A 390 17.69 -0.31 22.83
CA LEU A 390 18.66 0.51 22.10
C LEU A 390 20.04 0.48 22.77
N ARG A 391 20.11 0.63 24.10
CA ARG A 391 21.35 0.53 24.88
C ARG A 391 22.01 -0.83 24.66
N TRP A 392 21.23 -1.91 24.68
CA TRP A 392 21.71 -3.26 24.43
C TRP A 392 22.22 -3.45 22.99
N ALA A 393 21.42 -3.07 22.00
CA ALA A 393 21.80 -3.18 20.59
C ALA A 393 23.10 -2.41 20.27
N HIS A 394 23.26 -1.23 20.89
CA HIS A 394 24.46 -0.41 20.80
C HIS A 394 25.64 -0.98 21.61
N GLY A 395 25.38 -1.36 22.85
CA GLY A 395 26.36 -1.84 23.84
C GLY A 395 26.90 -3.25 23.57
N ARG A 396 26.36 -3.94 22.56
CA ARG A 396 26.81 -5.26 22.13
C ARG A 396 28.30 -5.30 21.73
N GLY A 397 28.83 -4.19 21.20
CA GLY A 397 30.27 -4.05 20.93
C GLY A 397 31.14 -3.87 22.18
N HIS A 398 30.54 -3.46 23.30
CA HIS A 398 31.25 -3.11 24.54
C HIS A 398 31.11 -4.18 25.63
N SER A 399 30.13 -5.07 25.51
CA SER A 399 29.90 -6.16 26.45
C SER A 399 30.98 -7.25 26.28
N ARG A 400 32.14 -7.04 26.92
CA ARG A 400 33.16 -8.06 27.20
C ARG A 400 32.61 -9.14 28.15
N GLY A 401 31.57 -9.87 27.73
CA GLY A 401 31.02 -10.98 28.48
C GLY A 401 31.80 -12.26 28.21
N VAL A 402 32.88 -12.51 28.99
CA VAL A 402 33.44 -13.80 29.49
C VAL A 402 33.59 -15.01 28.53
N GLY A 403 33.22 -14.93 27.26
CA GLY A 403 33.31 -16.01 26.28
C GLY A 403 33.96 -15.54 24.99
N ASN A 404 35.30 -15.62 24.93
CA ASN A 404 36.25 -15.73 23.81
C ASN A 404 35.94 -15.34 22.34
N SER A 405 34.81 -14.79 21.93
CA SER A 405 34.63 -14.25 20.57
C SER A 405 35.18 -12.82 20.51
N GLY A 406 36.51 -12.71 20.45
CA GLY A 406 37.26 -11.45 20.44
C GLY A 406 37.22 -10.66 19.13
N LEU A 407 36.09 -10.59 18.43
CA LEU A 407 35.96 -9.77 17.22
C LEU A 407 35.26 -8.43 17.56
N PRO A 408 35.99 -7.31 17.60
CA PRO A 408 35.50 -6.01 18.08
C PRO A 408 34.55 -5.27 17.11
N HIS A 409 33.89 -5.94 16.16
CA HIS A 409 33.12 -5.30 15.08
C HIS A 409 31.74 -5.94 14.79
N ASP A 410 31.05 -6.46 15.79
CA ASP A 410 29.72 -7.12 15.60
C ASP A 410 28.51 -6.18 15.81
N VAL A 411 28.72 -4.86 15.88
CA VAL A 411 27.65 -3.87 16.02
C VAL A 411 27.14 -3.48 14.64
N ALA A 412 25.83 -3.52 14.44
CA ALA A 412 25.26 -3.06 13.20
C ALA A 412 25.32 -1.53 13.10
N GLU A 413 25.48 -1.00 11.89
CA GLU A 413 25.51 0.46 11.70
C GLU A 413 24.17 1.12 12.00
N TRP A 414 23.07 0.43 11.68
CA TRP A 414 21.72 0.90 11.89
C TRP A 414 20.94 -0.06 12.78
N VAL A 415 20.13 0.50 13.66
CA VAL A 415 19.20 -0.27 14.49
C VAL A 415 17.77 0.07 14.08
N MET A 416 17.02 -0.94 13.66
CA MET A 416 15.59 -0.91 13.38
C MET A 416 14.83 -1.54 14.54
N ILE A 417 14.05 -0.76 15.27
CA ILE A 417 13.19 -1.27 16.33
C ILE A 417 11.79 -1.59 15.79
N VAL A 418 11.26 -2.77 16.13
CA VAL A 418 9.94 -3.24 15.75
C VAL A 418 9.21 -3.87 16.93
N GLU A 419 7.89 -3.73 16.98
CA GLU A 419 7.06 -4.42 17.98
C GLU A 419 6.81 -5.89 17.59
N ASP A 420 6.58 -6.77 18.57
CA ASP A 420 6.37 -8.21 18.38
C ASP A 420 5.11 -8.60 17.60
N ASP A 421 4.24 -7.66 17.22
CA ASP A 421 3.09 -7.87 16.34
C ASP A 421 3.22 -7.20 14.97
N PHE A 422 4.42 -6.70 14.64
CA PHE A 422 4.72 -6.08 13.37
C PHE A 422 5.22 -7.10 12.33
N ALA A 423 4.36 -8.05 11.93
CA ALA A 423 4.72 -8.98 10.86
C ALA A 423 4.86 -8.26 9.50
N LEU A 424 5.93 -8.56 8.76
CA LEU A 424 6.15 -8.04 7.42
C LEU A 424 5.09 -8.52 6.42
N CYS A 425 4.66 -7.60 5.57
CA CYS A 425 3.83 -7.89 4.39
C CYS A 425 4.68 -8.50 3.23
N GLY A 426 5.46 -9.55 3.54
CA GLY A 426 6.33 -10.24 2.59
C GLY A 426 7.31 -9.30 1.87
N LYS A 427 7.54 -9.55 0.57
CA LYS A 427 8.51 -8.81 -0.25
C LYS A 427 8.27 -7.29 -0.28
N TRP A 428 7.01 -6.87 -0.16
CA TRP A 428 6.66 -5.45 -0.19
C TRP A 428 7.13 -4.74 1.08
N GLY A 429 6.86 -5.33 2.26
CA GLY A 429 7.33 -4.81 3.54
C GLY A 429 8.86 -4.73 3.58
N TRP A 430 9.52 -5.80 3.13
CA TRP A 430 10.99 -5.83 3.01
C TRP A 430 11.53 -4.76 2.04
N GLY A 431 10.90 -4.61 0.86
CA GLY A 431 11.26 -3.57 -0.09
C GLY A 431 11.13 -2.15 0.48
N GLY A 432 10.15 -1.92 1.37
CA GLY A 432 10.03 -0.69 2.15
C GLY A 432 11.26 -0.45 3.04
N ILE A 433 11.69 -1.46 3.81
CA ILE A 433 12.90 -1.39 4.65
C ILE A 433 14.13 -1.09 3.79
N VAL A 434 14.32 -1.82 2.69
CA VAL A 434 15.45 -1.62 1.77
C VAL A 434 15.48 -0.21 1.19
N ASN A 435 14.33 0.35 0.83
CA ASN A 435 14.26 1.72 0.30
C ASN A 435 14.61 2.75 1.37
N VAL A 436 14.19 2.54 2.62
CA VAL A 436 14.58 3.40 3.76
C VAL A 436 16.08 3.34 3.97
N MET A 437 16.66 2.14 3.95
CA MET A 437 18.11 1.98 4.05
C MET A 437 18.85 2.67 2.90
N LYS A 438 18.37 2.54 1.66
CA LYS A 438 18.95 3.29 0.52
C LYS A 438 18.88 4.79 0.71
N GLU A 439 17.78 5.31 1.24
CA GLU A 439 17.60 6.75 1.51
C GLU A 439 18.47 7.25 2.67
N LEU A 440 18.72 6.41 3.68
CA LEU A 440 19.64 6.72 4.78
C LEU A 440 21.09 6.70 4.27
N GLU A 441 21.46 5.67 3.52
CA GLU A 441 22.80 5.50 2.94
C GLU A 441 23.12 6.48 1.81
N ALA A 442 22.12 6.98 1.06
CA ALA A 442 22.33 8.00 0.04
C ALA A 442 22.89 9.32 0.61
N GLY A 443 22.72 9.53 1.92
CA GLY A 443 23.29 10.66 2.65
C GLY A 443 24.71 10.45 3.18
N ARG A 444 25.31 9.27 2.98
CA ARG A 444 26.69 8.98 3.42
C ARG A 444 27.67 9.71 2.51
N SER A 445 28.57 10.49 3.11
CA SER A 445 29.67 11.14 2.40
C SER A 445 30.98 10.99 3.17
N VAL A 446 32.09 10.85 2.45
CA VAL A 446 33.43 10.80 3.03
C VAL A 446 34.04 12.19 2.94
N VAL A 447 34.21 12.86 4.08
CA VAL A 447 34.83 14.18 4.18
C VAL A 447 36.12 14.02 4.99
N ASP A 448 37.26 14.38 4.39
CA ASP A 448 38.59 14.25 5.00
C ASP A 448 38.94 12.83 5.50
N GLY A 449 38.48 11.82 4.76
CA GLY A 449 38.67 10.41 5.13
C GLY A 449 37.81 9.94 6.31
N LYS A 450 36.91 10.79 6.83
CA LYS A 450 35.90 10.43 7.83
C LYS A 450 34.55 10.29 7.17
N GLU A 451 33.87 9.19 7.46
CA GLU A 451 32.48 9.02 7.06
C GLU A 451 31.60 9.96 7.88
N THR A 452 30.71 10.67 7.17
CA THR A 452 29.69 11.52 7.77
C THR A 452 28.33 11.09 7.22
N LEU A 453 27.37 10.91 8.12
CA LEU A 453 26.00 10.60 7.78
C LEU A 453 25.19 11.90 7.78
N ALA A 454 24.56 12.23 6.65
CA ALA A 454 23.67 13.39 6.59
C ALA A 454 22.34 13.17 7.34
N ARG A 455 21.97 11.91 7.60
CA ARG A 455 20.74 11.51 8.30
C ARG A 455 21.14 10.54 9.43
N TRP A 456 20.57 10.72 10.61
CA TRP A 456 20.91 9.94 11.83
C TRP A 456 19.80 9.01 12.28
N GLY A 457 18.65 9.07 11.59
CA GLY A 457 17.52 8.22 11.88
C GLY A 457 16.43 8.34 10.83
N GLY A 458 15.52 7.39 10.86
CA GLY A 458 14.38 7.29 9.97
C GLY A 458 13.18 6.72 10.71
N PHE A 459 12.00 7.07 10.24
CA PHE A 459 10.76 6.58 10.83
C PHE A 459 9.88 5.97 9.75
N VAL A 460 9.43 4.74 9.97
CA VAL A 460 8.47 4.07 9.10
C VAL A 460 7.21 3.79 9.90
N GLY A 461 6.19 4.63 9.71
CA GLY A 461 4.88 4.45 10.31
C GLY A 461 3.90 3.80 9.34
N THR A 462 3.20 2.75 9.78
CA THR A 462 2.10 2.14 9.01
C THR A 462 0.71 2.70 9.37
N GLY A 463 0.64 3.84 10.07
CA GLY A 463 -0.63 4.49 10.46
C GLY A 463 -1.22 3.97 11.77
N GLY A 464 -0.36 3.52 12.69
CA GLY A 464 -0.75 3.09 14.05
C GLY A 464 0.37 2.37 14.81
N ARG A 465 1.30 1.73 14.08
CA ARG A 465 2.54 1.15 14.61
C ARG A 465 3.75 1.81 13.97
N GLN A 466 4.83 1.83 14.72
CA GLN A 466 6.01 2.65 14.44
C GLN A 466 7.25 1.77 14.35
N VAL A 467 8.08 2.01 13.34
CA VAL A 467 9.41 1.43 13.21
C VAL A 467 10.42 2.57 13.27
N LEU A 468 11.36 2.47 14.20
CA LEU A 468 12.41 3.46 14.39
C LEU A 468 13.72 2.94 13.80
N PHE A 469 14.36 3.73 12.93
CA PHE A 469 15.73 3.51 12.47
C PHE A 469 16.64 4.56 13.13
N THR A 470 17.78 4.14 13.65
CA THR A 470 18.78 5.05 14.23
C THR A 470 20.19 4.56 13.92
N ALA A 471 21.11 5.50 13.68
CA ALA A 471 22.52 5.19 13.49
C ALA A 471 23.15 4.81 14.84
N SER A 472 23.96 3.76 14.85
CA SER A 472 24.60 3.26 16.07
C SER A 472 25.59 4.27 16.64
N SER A 473 26.31 5.07 15.84
CA SER A 473 27.40 5.91 16.36
C SER A 473 26.99 7.06 17.30
N ASP A 474 25.71 7.41 17.34
CA ASP A 474 25.24 8.69 17.91
C ASP A 474 24.26 8.53 19.09
N ILE A 475 24.05 7.32 19.59
CA ILE A 475 23.27 7.09 20.81
C ILE A 475 24.16 7.41 22.03
N SER A 476 24.50 8.68 22.23
CA SER A 476 25.01 9.14 23.52
C SER A 476 23.81 9.34 24.45
N ILE A 477 23.42 8.29 25.17
CA ILE A 477 22.52 8.45 26.32
C ILE A 477 23.35 9.18 27.38
N ASN A 478 23.15 10.50 27.46
CA ASN A 478 23.67 11.29 28.55
C ASN A 478 22.78 10.99 29.75
N ASP A 479 23.32 10.32 30.78
CA ASP A 479 22.59 9.81 31.96
C ASP A 479 21.80 10.89 32.74
N ASP A 480 21.96 12.18 32.41
CA ASP A 480 21.33 13.32 33.08
C ASP A 480 20.09 13.89 32.35
N SER A 481 19.65 13.31 31.23
CA SER A 481 18.49 13.80 30.47
C SER A 481 17.46 12.70 30.22
N CYS A 482 16.47 12.61 31.11
CA CYS A 482 15.24 11.86 30.87
C CYS A 482 14.45 12.48 29.70
N PHE A 483 14.05 11.62 28.75
CA PHE A 483 13.05 11.91 27.71
C PHE A 483 11.63 12.02 28.28
#